data_AF-A0A261QCC7-F1
#
_entry.id   AF-A0A261QCC7-F1
#
_cell.length_a   1.000
_cell.length_b   1.000
_cell.length_c   1.000
_cell.angle_alpha   90.00
_cell.angle_beta   90.00
_cell.angle_gamma   90.00
#
_symmetry.space_group_name_H-M   'P 1'
#
loop_
_entity.id
_entity.type
_entity.pdbx_description
1 polymer ?
#
loop_
_entity_poly.entity_id
_entity_poly.type
_entity_poly.pdbx_seq_one_letter_code
_entity_poly.pdbx_strand_id
1 'polypeptide(L)'
;MQFYYGSQMPLRILDEAEFWKHQEEEHTVVIRELLPDLEKEYVEALKTWEASLSATHQKIVGIIEAINRSTSYIPAILYQEVLKLTEFCLKQSEQFIELCQQIKENSAAVQKNPVAKTVINHIIRESEYFIGISKALLSV
;
A
#
# COMPACT_ATOMS: atom_id res chain seq x y z
N MET A 1 -13.33 -2.29 -3.82
CA MET A 1 -14.32 -3.36 -4.08
C MET A 1 -14.91 -3.77 -2.72
N GLN A 2 -16.17 -3.45 -2.40
CA GLN A 2 -16.72 -3.75 -1.07
C GLN A 2 -17.40 -5.12 -1.04
N PHE A 3 -16.88 -6.07 -0.26
CA PHE A 3 -17.69 -7.23 0.10
C PHE A 3 -17.51 -7.70 1.55
N TYR A 4 -18.51 -8.43 2.03
CA TYR A 4 -18.67 -8.90 3.40
C TYR A 4 -18.38 -10.41 3.47
N TYR A 5 -17.38 -10.82 4.24
CA TYR A 5 -16.81 -12.19 4.15
C TYR A 5 -16.81 -12.99 5.45
N GLY A 6 -17.38 -12.46 6.54
CA GLY A 6 -17.59 -13.21 7.78
C GLY A 6 -16.29 -13.83 8.34
N SER A 7 -16.27 -15.16 8.49
CA SER A 7 -15.17 -15.91 9.15
C SER A 7 -13.88 -16.06 8.34
N GLN A 8 -13.83 -15.63 7.07
CA GLN A 8 -12.64 -15.74 6.20
C GLN A 8 -11.72 -14.51 6.20
N MET A 9 -12.01 -13.51 7.04
CA MET A 9 -11.27 -12.23 7.12
C MET A 9 -9.74 -12.33 7.19
N PRO A 10 -9.10 -13.29 7.89
CA PRO A 10 -7.64 -13.30 8.03
C PRO A 10 -6.88 -13.73 6.77
N LEU A 11 -7.51 -14.50 5.88
CA LEU A 11 -6.89 -14.85 4.60
C LEU A 11 -7.08 -13.73 3.58
N ARG A 12 -8.23 -13.06 3.61
CA ARG A 12 -8.54 -11.98 2.67
C ARG A 12 -7.73 -10.71 2.91
N ILE A 13 -7.31 -10.43 4.14
CA ILE A 13 -6.43 -9.27 4.38
C ILE A 13 -5.07 -9.43 3.69
N LEU A 14 -4.61 -10.67 3.47
CA LEU A 14 -3.40 -10.90 2.69
C LEU A 14 -3.62 -10.54 1.22
N ASP A 15 -4.75 -10.95 0.62
CA ASP A 15 -5.10 -10.58 -0.76
C ASP A 15 -5.22 -9.05 -0.93
N GLU A 16 -5.90 -8.39 0.02
CA GLU A 16 -6.02 -6.92 0.01
C GLU A 16 -4.65 -6.26 0.20
N ALA A 17 -3.82 -6.76 1.13
CA ALA A 17 -2.47 -6.22 1.35
C ALA A 17 -1.58 -6.42 0.12
N GLU A 18 -1.62 -7.59 -0.53
CA GLU A 18 -0.90 -7.87 -1.78
C GLU A 18 -1.28 -6.84 -2.84
N PHE A 19 -2.58 -6.73 -3.13
CA PHE A 19 -3.11 -5.82 -4.14
C PHE A 19 -2.70 -4.37 -3.86
N TRP A 20 -2.93 -3.88 -2.64
CA TRP A 20 -2.70 -2.47 -2.33
C TRP A 20 -1.21 -2.12 -2.18
N LYS A 21 -0.35 -3.04 -1.72
CA LYS A 21 1.10 -2.79 -1.73
C LYS A 21 1.64 -2.72 -3.16
N HIS A 22 1.13 -3.55 -4.06
CA HIS A 22 1.49 -3.46 -5.47
C HIS A 22 0.98 -2.18 -6.13
N GLN A 23 -0.27 -1.77 -5.86
CA GLN A 23 -0.79 -0.48 -6.36
C GLN A 23 0.03 0.71 -5.86
N GLU A 24 0.40 0.75 -4.58
CA GLU A 24 1.25 1.82 -4.05
C GLU A 24 2.65 1.83 -4.67
N GLU A 25 3.25 0.65 -4.91
CA GLU A 25 4.50 0.51 -5.67
C GLU A 25 4.37 1.13 -7.07
N GLU A 26 3.34 0.75 -7.82
CA GLU A 26 3.06 1.29 -9.17
C GLU A 26 2.79 2.81 -9.13
N HIS A 27 2.11 3.30 -8.10
CA HIS A 27 1.84 4.72 -7.91
C HIS A 27 3.11 5.55 -7.77
N THR A 28 4.19 4.98 -7.21
CA THR A 28 5.49 5.68 -7.20
C THR A 28 6.03 5.94 -8.60
N VAL A 29 5.80 5.00 -9.54
CA VAL A 29 6.20 5.12 -10.94
C VAL A 29 5.29 6.11 -11.65
N VAL A 30 3.96 5.97 -11.48
CA VAL A 30 2.96 6.86 -12.08
C VAL A 30 3.26 8.33 -11.76
N ILE A 31 3.59 8.65 -10.51
CA ILE A 31 3.90 10.03 -10.11
C ILE A 31 5.14 10.56 -10.87
N ARG A 32 6.20 9.76 -11.02
CA ARG A 32 7.42 10.17 -11.72
C ARG A 32 7.21 10.31 -13.23
N GLU A 33 6.46 9.39 -13.84
CA GLU A 33 6.16 9.44 -15.28
C GLU A 33 5.20 10.58 -15.64
N LEU A 34 4.29 10.93 -14.73
CA LEU A 34 3.36 12.06 -14.92
C LEU A 34 4.05 13.42 -14.83
N LEU A 35 5.19 13.50 -14.16
CA LEU A 35 5.90 14.74 -13.83
C LEU A 35 7.39 14.62 -14.19
N PRO A 36 7.76 14.77 -15.48
CA PRO A 36 9.15 14.66 -15.91
C PRO A 36 10.07 15.76 -15.33
N ASP A 37 9.50 16.86 -14.83
CA ASP A 37 10.18 17.97 -14.18
C ASP A 37 10.06 17.94 -12.65
N LEU A 38 9.62 16.81 -12.06
CA LEU A 38 9.55 16.64 -10.61
C LEU A 38 10.92 16.86 -9.94
N GLU A 39 10.92 17.52 -8.79
CA GLU A 39 12.14 17.85 -8.06
C GLU A 39 12.91 16.58 -7.67
N LYS A 40 14.24 16.64 -7.80
CA LYS A 40 15.13 15.49 -7.59
C LYS A 40 14.92 14.80 -6.25
N GLU A 41 14.68 15.56 -5.18
CA GLU A 41 14.45 15.00 -3.84
C GLU A 41 13.19 14.11 -3.80
N TYR A 42 12.12 14.50 -4.48
CA TYR A 42 10.90 13.70 -4.57
C TYR A 42 11.08 12.51 -5.50
N VAL A 43 11.82 12.66 -6.61
CA VAL A 43 12.15 11.53 -7.50
C VAL A 43 12.91 10.44 -6.73
N GLU A 44 13.92 10.82 -5.95
CA GLU A 44 14.72 9.86 -5.18
C GLU A 44 13.93 9.27 -3.99
N ALA A 45 13.07 10.08 -3.34
CA ALA A 45 12.15 9.57 -2.34
C ALA A 45 11.20 8.51 -2.93
N LEU A 46 10.59 8.79 -4.09
CA LEU A 46 9.68 7.86 -4.76
C LEU A 46 10.37 6.55 -5.17
N LYS A 47 11.62 6.58 -5.63
CA LYS A 47 12.39 5.35 -5.92
C LYS A 47 12.68 4.53 -4.65
N THR A 48 12.99 5.22 -3.55
CA THR A 48 13.20 4.56 -2.26
C THR A 48 11.92 3.90 -1.77
N TRP A 49 10.79 4.59 -1.95
CA TRP A 49 9.46 4.07 -1.62
C TRP A 49 9.06 2.89 -2.51
N GLU A 50 9.33 2.95 -3.81
CA GLU A 50 9.12 1.84 -4.74
C GLU A 50 9.79 0.56 -4.24
N ALA A 51 11.09 0.63 -3.93
CA ALA A 51 11.84 -0.51 -3.43
C ALA A 51 11.30 -1.03 -2.09
N SER A 52 10.90 -0.13 -1.18
CA SER A 52 10.32 -0.47 0.12
C SER A 52 8.96 -1.16 0.00
N LEU A 53 8.09 -0.65 -0.87
CA LEU A 53 6.76 -1.20 -1.13
C LEU A 53 6.86 -2.54 -1.86
N SER A 54 7.75 -2.64 -2.85
CA SER A 54 8.07 -3.87 -3.56
C SER A 54 8.53 -4.96 -2.60
N ALA A 55 9.43 -4.65 -1.66
CA ALA A 55 9.88 -5.59 -0.65
C ALA A 55 8.74 -6.08 0.26
N THR A 56 7.82 -5.19 0.67
CA THR A 56 6.63 -5.59 1.43
C THR A 56 5.72 -6.49 0.60
N HIS A 57 5.44 -6.11 -0.65
CA HIS A 57 4.61 -6.86 -1.58
C HIS A 57 5.14 -8.29 -1.77
N GLN A 58 6.44 -8.44 -2.08
CA GLN A 58 7.07 -9.75 -2.24
C GLN A 58 7.00 -10.61 -0.97
N LYS A 59 7.10 -9.99 0.22
CA LYS A 59 6.93 -10.70 1.49
C LYS A 59 5.51 -11.22 1.67
N ILE A 60 4.50 -10.43 1.30
CA ILE A 60 3.09 -10.84 1.35
C ILE A 60 2.85 -12.02 0.40
N VAL A 61 3.32 -11.92 -0.85
CA VAL A 61 3.23 -13.00 -1.85
C VAL A 61 3.84 -14.30 -1.30
N GLY A 62 5.05 -14.24 -0.73
CA GLY A 62 5.70 -15.42 -0.16
C GLY A 62 4.91 -16.07 0.99
N ILE A 63 4.20 -15.27 1.81
CA ILE A 63 3.32 -15.79 2.86
C ILE A 63 2.10 -16.45 2.25
N ILE A 64 1.44 -15.83 1.26
CA ILE A 64 0.29 -16.41 0.55
C ILE A 64 0.68 -17.75 -0.10
N GLU A 65 1.83 -17.82 -0.76
CA GLU A 65 2.33 -19.06 -1.35
C GLU A 65 2.60 -20.15 -0.32
N ALA A 66 3.20 -19.80 0.83
CA ALA A 66 3.45 -20.74 1.92
C ALA A 66 2.14 -21.32 2.48
N ILE A 67 1.11 -20.47 2.62
CA ILE A 67 -0.23 -20.88 3.06
C ILE A 67 -0.85 -21.83 2.03
N ASN A 68 -0.86 -21.45 0.75
CA ASN A 68 -1.47 -22.25 -0.32
C ASN A 68 -0.83 -23.64 -0.47
N ARG A 69 0.45 -23.78 -0.12
CA ARG A 69 1.17 -25.07 -0.15
C ARG A 69 1.03 -25.89 1.14
N SER A 70 0.46 -25.33 2.20
CA SER A 70 0.23 -26.03 3.47
C SER A 70 -1.07 -26.84 3.41
N THR A 71 -1.00 -28.15 3.64
CA THR A 71 -2.04 -29.09 3.19
C THR A 71 -3.24 -29.28 4.12
N SER A 72 -3.26 -28.78 5.37
CA SER A 72 -4.45 -28.89 6.25
C SER A 72 -4.44 -28.08 7.56
N TYR A 73 -3.34 -27.46 7.97
CA TYR A 73 -3.25 -26.77 9.26
C TYR A 73 -2.61 -25.40 9.11
N ILE A 74 -3.42 -24.34 9.23
CA ILE A 74 -2.98 -22.97 9.42
C ILE A 74 -2.71 -22.82 10.93
N PRO A 75 -1.44 -22.75 11.38
CA PRO A 75 -1.15 -22.65 12.81
C PRO A 75 -1.70 -21.32 13.35
N ALA A 76 -2.17 -21.29 14.60
CA ALA A 76 -2.55 -20.04 15.27
C ALA A 76 -1.44 -18.96 15.26
N ILE A 77 -0.18 -19.39 15.13
CA ILE A 77 0.99 -18.53 14.94
C ILE A 77 0.86 -17.67 13.67
N LEU A 78 0.35 -18.26 12.58
CA LEU A 78 0.19 -17.58 11.30
C LEU A 78 -0.85 -16.45 11.39
N TYR A 79 -1.90 -16.61 12.19
CA TYR A 79 -2.87 -15.55 12.43
C TYR A 79 -2.22 -14.30 13.07
N GLN A 80 -1.37 -14.50 14.07
CA GLN A 80 -0.64 -13.40 14.72
C GLN A 80 0.38 -12.74 13.78
N GLU A 81 1.01 -13.52 12.91
CA GLU A 81 1.92 -12.99 11.88
C GLU A 81 1.17 -12.13 10.86
N VAL A 82 -0.02 -12.56 10.42
CA VAL A 82 -0.89 -11.80 9.53
C VAL A 82 -1.32 -10.48 10.15
N LEU A 83 -1.71 -10.47 11.43
CA LEU A 83 -2.07 -9.22 12.12
C LEU A 83 -0.89 -8.24 12.20
N LYS A 84 0.30 -8.73 12.56
CA LYS A 84 1.52 -7.89 12.59
C LYS A 84 1.88 -7.35 11.20
N LEU A 85 1.76 -8.17 10.16
CA LEU A 85 1.98 -7.74 8.79
C LEU A 85 0.95 -6.69 8.37
N THR A 86 -0.31 -6.87 8.74
CA THR A 86 -1.38 -5.90 8.46
C THR A 86 -1.08 -4.56 9.15
N GLU A 87 -0.68 -4.58 10.42
CA GLU A 87 -0.29 -3.37 11.14
C GLU A 87 0.90 -2.66 10.47
N PHE A 88 1.89 -3.43 10.01
CA PHE A 88 3.02 -2.88 9.25
C PHE A 88 2.56 -2.25 7.93
N CYS A 89 1.72 -2.93 7.15
CA CYS A 89 1.21 -2.42 5.88
C CYS A 89 0.37 -1.15 6.05
N LEU A 90 -0.42 -1.09 7.12
CA LEU A 90 -1.19 0.09 7.51
C LEU A 90 -0.26 1.28 7.75
N LYS A 91 0.76 1.12 8.61
CA LYS A 91 1.72 2.19 8.91
C LYS A 91 2.49 2.62 7.67
N GLN A 92 2.87 1.67 6.83
CA GLN A 92 3.53 1.95 5.56
C GLN A 92 2.64 2.79 4.62
N SER A 93 1.34 2.49 4.53
CA SER A 93 0.38 3.31 3.76
C SER A 93 0.20 4.71 4.35
N GLU A 94 0.13 4.85 5.68
CA GLU A 94 0.03 6.16 6.32
C GLU A 94 1.24 7.04 5.97
N GLN A 95 2.45 6.48 6.06
CA GLN A 95 3.69 7.17 5.68
C GLN A 95 3.79 7.45 4.17
N PHE A 96 3.29 6.55 3.32
CA PHE A 96 3.24 6.79 1.88
C PHE A 96 2.29 7.94 1.52
N ILE A 97 1.13 8.02 2.19
CA ILE A 97 0.21 9.16 2.06
C ILE A 97 0.89 10.46 2.48
N GLU A 98 1.66 10.47 3.58
CA GLU A 98 2.41 11.65 4.01
C GLU A 98 3.37 12.14 2.92
N LEU A 99 4.11 11.24 2.27
CA LEU A 99 4.94 11.59 1.11
C LEU A 99 4.09 12.20 -0.02
N CYS A 100 2.97 11.56 -0.37
CA CYS A 100 2.09 12.03 -1.44
C CYS A 100 1.53 13.43 -1.13
N GLN A 101 1.18 13.70 0.13
CA GLN A 101 0.74 15.02 0.59
C GLN A 101 1.86 16.05 0.47
N GLN A 102 3.08 15.71 0.90
CA GLN A 102 4.24 16.59 0.77
C GLN A 102 4.52 16.94 -0.70
N ILE A 103 4.50 15.96 -1.61
CA ILE A 103 4.66 16.18 -3.05
C ILE A 103 3.52 17.07 -3.57
N LYS A 104 2.26 16.76 -3.22
CA LYS A 104 1.09 17.53 -3.65
C LYS A 104 1.15 19.00 -3.24
N GLU A 105 1.65 19.27 -2.04
CA GLU A 105 1.59 20.59 -1.43
C GLU A 105 2.83 21.43 -1.72
N ASN A 106 4.00 20.82 -1.84
CA ASN A 106 5.26 21.55 -1.88
C ASN A 106 5.98 21.48 -3.24
N SER A 107 5.69 20.50 -4.10
CA SER A 107 6.30 20.42 -5.43
C SER A 107 5.81 21.52 -6.35
N ALA A 108 6.74 22.35 -6.86
CA ALA A 108 6.47 23.34 -7.88
C ALA A 108 5.96 22.70 -9.18
N ALA A 109 6.45 21.51 -9.53
CA ALA A 109 5.98 20.74 -10.69
C ALA A 109 4.49 20.37 -10.54
N VAL A 110 4.10 19.85 -9.37
CA VAL A 110 2.69 19.54 -9.08
C VAL A 110 1.83 20.80 -8.99
N GLN A 111 2.34 21.87 -8.38
CA GLN A 111 1.56 23.10 -8.21
C GLN A 111 1.08 23.69 -9.54
N LYS A 112 1.88 23.54 -10.59
CA LYS A 112 1.60 24.00 -11.96
C LYS A 112 0.77 23.02 -12.79
N ASN A 113 0.56 21.78 -12.31
CA ASN A 113 -0.11 20.72 -13.06
C ASN A 113 -1.40 20.26 -12.34
N PRO A 114 -2.59 20.73 -12.76
CA PRO A 114 -3.86 20.35 -12.13
C PRO A 114 -4.24 18.88 -12.34
N VAL A 115 -3.74 18.24 -13.41
CA VAL A 115 -3.92 16.81 -13.64
C VAL A 115 -3.14 16.02 -12.60
N ALA A 116 -1.88 16.41 -12.35
CA ALA A 116 -1.06 15.79 -11.30
C ALA A 116 -1.70 15.88 -9.92
N LYS A 117 -2.28 17.03 -9.56
CA LYS A 117 -3.05 17.18 -8.30
C LYS A 117 -4.22 16.20 -8.22
N THR A 118 -4.97 16.05 -9.30
CA THR A 118 -6.11 15.13 -9.36
C THR A 118 -5.67 13.67 -9.19
N VAL A 119 -4.58 13.28 -9.87
CA VAL A 119 -4.01 11.92 -9.79
C VAL A 119 -3.46 11.63 -8.40
N ILE A 120 -2.68 12.54 -7.81
CA ILE A 120 -2.15 12.33 -6.44
C ILE A 120 -3.29 12.25 -5.42
N ASN A 121 -4.34 13.06 -5.55
CA ASN A 121 -5.52 12.94 -4.70
C ASN A 121 -6.24 11.58 -4.86
N HIS A 122 -6.22 11.00 -6.07
CA HIS A 122 -6.77 9.67 -6.30
C HIS A 122 -5.95 8.59 -5.60
N ILE A 123 -4.62 8.63 -5.78
CA ILE A 123 -3.66 7.72 -5.12
C ILE A 123 -3.85 7.75 -3.60
N ILE A 124 -3.95 8.94 -3.00
CA ILE A 124 -4.17 9.09 -1.55
C ILE A 124 -5.46 8.39 -1.12
N ARG A 125 -6.59 8.63 -1.83
CA ARG A 125 -7.89 8.01 -1.47
C ARG A 125 -7.87 6.49 -1.55
N GLU A 126 -7.09 5.93 -2.46
CA GLU A 126 -6.93 4.48 -2.60
C GLU A 126 -6.13 3.88 -1.44
N SER A 127 -5.03 4.51 -1.04
CA SER A 127 -4.31 4.13 0.18
C SER A 127 -5.16 4.30 1.44
N GLU A 128 -5.98 5.36 1.53
CA GLU A 128 -6.91 5.57 2.64
C GLU A 128 -7.97 4.46 2.73
N TYR A 129 -8.43 3.95 1.58
CA TYR A 129 -9.33 2.81 1.54
C TYR A 129 -8.71 1.55 2.15
N PHE A 130 -7.46 1.23 1.79
CA PHE A 130 -6.74 0.12 2.39
C PHE A 130 -6.50 0.30 3.90
N ILE A 131 -6.17 1.52 4.34
CA ILE A 131 -6.07 1.84 5.77
C ILE A 131 -7.39 1.58 6.48
N GLY A 132 -8.53 1.96 5.89
CA GLY A 132 -9.85 1.69 6.43
C GLY A 132 -10.12 0.20 6.64
N ILE A 133 -9.80 -0.64 5.65
CA ILE A 133 -9.91 -2.10 5.75
C ILE A 133 -9.00 -2.64 6.87
N SER A 134 -7.75 -2.19 6.90
CA SER A 134 -6.75 -2.64 7.87
C SER A 134 -7.15 -2.28 9.30
N LYS A 135 -7.64 -1.04 9.54
CA LYS A 135 -8.13 -0.60 10.84
C LYS A 135 -9.35 -1.39 11.29
N ALA A 136 -10.28 -1.67 10.37
CA ALA A 136 -11.46 -2.46 10.68
C ALA A 136 -11.10 -3.88 11.14
N LEU A 137 -10.08 -4.51 10.55
CA LEU A 137 -9.59 -5.82 11.01
C LEU A 137 -8.88 -5.75 12.36
N LEU A 138 -7.97 -4.77 12.54
CA LEU A 138 -7.13 -4.66 13.73
C LEU A 138 -7.87 -4.18 14.99
N SER A 139 -9.09 -3.65 14.83
CA SER A 139 -9.94 -3.19 15.94
C SER A 139 -10.83 -4.30 16.53
N VAL A 140 -10.71 -5.54 16.04
CA VAL A 140 -11.48 -6.73 16.45
C VAL A 140 -10.69 -7.60 17.42
#